data_AF-A0A6P0LHL2-F1
#
_entry.id   AF-A0A6P0LHL2-F1
#
_cell.length_a   1.000
_cell.length_b   1.000
_cell.length_c   1.000
_cell.angle_alpha   90.00
_cell.angle_beta   90.00
_cell.angle_gamma   90.00
#
_symmetry.space_group_name_H-M   'P 1'
#
loop_
_entity.id
_entity.type
_entity.pdbx_description
1 polymer ?
#
loop_
_entity_poly.entity_id
_entity_poly.type
_entity_poly.pdbx_seq_one_letter_code
_entity_poly.pdbx_strand_id
1 'polypeptide(L)' 'MKVGDRVRVKESVVVYTHPEHRNKPFDIKGLEGEVTGIITEWQGRPVSANLPIQVKFDKKFKKVHFREDELEIIP' A
#
# COMPACT_ATOMS: atom_id res chain seq x y z
N MET A 1 8.55 5.92 6.58
CA MET A 1 8.58 4.46 6.24
C MET A 1 9.70 4.20 5.22
N LYS A 2 10.24 2.97 5.11
CA LYS A 2 11.24 2.57 4.08
C LYS A 2 10.86 1.26 3.38
N VAL A 3 11.46 1.00 2.23
CA VAL A 3 11.30 -0.28 1.52
C VAL A 3 11.82 -1.43 2.39
N GLY A 4 11.03 -2.49 2.51
CA GLY A 4 11.27 -3.65 3.37
C GLY A 4 10.64 -3.56 4.77
N ASP A 5 10.07 -2.41 5.15
CA ASP A 5 9.34 -2.32 6.41
C ASP A 5 8.06 -3.17 6.34
N ARG A 6 7.78 -3.90 7.43
CA ARG A 6 6.47 -4.52 7.64
C ARG A 6 5.49 -3.47 8.18
N VAL A 7 4.29 -3.48 7.63
CA VAL A 7 3.29 -2.45 7.90
C VAL A 7 1.92 -3.06 8.06
N ARG A 8 1.07 -2.42 8.85
CA ARG A 8 -0.34 -2.75 8.98
C ARG A 8 -1.19 -1.56 8.53
N VAL A 9 -2.29 -1.85 7.84
CA VAL A 9 -3.29 -0.84 7.49
C VAL A 9 -4.11 -0.51 8.74
N LYS A 10 -4.02 0.72 9.26
CA LYS A 10 -4.74 1.13 10.47
C LYS A 10 -6.05 1.86 10.18
N GLU A 11 -6.15 2.51 9.03
CA GLU A 11 -7.35 3.20 8.56
C GLU A 11 -8.23 2.32 7.66
N SER A 12 -9.51 2.69 7.49
CA SER A 12 -10.41 2.00 6.56
C SER A 12 -10.03 2.38 5.12
N VAL A 13 -9.58 1.40 4.34
CA VAL A 13 -9.17 1.58 2.95
C VAL A 13 -9.95 0.59 2.11
N VAL A 14 -10.91 1.09 1.32
CA VAL A 14 -11.75 0.24 0.47
C VAL A 14 -11.15 0.15 -0.92
N VAL A 15 -10.81 -1.06 -1.34
CA VAL A 15 -10.25 -1.36 -2.67
C VAL A 15 -11.21 -2.23 -3.49
N TYR A 16 -11.06 -2.16 -4.82
CA TYR A 16 -11.82 -2.97 -5.78
C TYR A 16 -10.94 -3.92 -6.58
N THR A 17 -9.62 -3.85 -6.38
CA THR A 17 -8.59 -4.58 -7.12
C THR A 17 -8.16 -5.87 -6.42
N HIS A 18 -8.77 -6.21 -5.29
CA HIS A 18 -8.44 -7.42 -4.54
C HIS A 18 -8.71 -8.67 -5.42
N PRO A 19 -7.74 -9.60 -5.58
CA PRO A 19 -7.87 -10.74 -6.49
C PRO A 19 -9.08 -11.64 -6.23
N GLU A 20 -9.47 -11.81 -4.96
CA GLU A 20 -10.61 -12.64 -4.54
C GLU A 20 -11.94 -11.86 -4.50
N HIS A 21 -11.87 -10.53 -4.47
CA HIS A 21 -13.04 -9.63 -4.40
C HIS A 21 -13.04 -8.63 -5.56
N ARG A 22 -12.73 -9.10 -6.77
CA ARG A 22 -12.65 -8.24 -7.97
C ARG A 22 -13.93 -7.46 -8.18
N ASN A 23 -13.80 -6.16 -8.44
CA ASN A 23 -14.91 -5.22 -8.68
C ASN A 23 -15.93 -5.14 -7.54
N LYS A 24 -15.58 -5.61 -6.34
CA LYS A 24 -16.40 -5.47 -5.14
C LYS A 24 -15.65 -4.63 -4.11
N PRO A 25 -16.35 -3.79 -3.34
CA PRO A 25 -15.71 -3.04 -2.26
C PRO A 25 -15.18 -4.02 -1.22
N PHE A 26 -13.89 -3.94 -0.93
CA PHE A 26 -13.23 -4.73 0.09
C PHE A 26 -12.39 -3.82 0.98
N ASP A 27 -12.74 -3.74 2.26
CA ASP A 27 -11.96 -3.00 3.25
C ASP A 27 -10.75 -3.84 3.69
N ILE A 28 -9.56 -3.27 3.56
CA ILE A 28 -8.28 -3.93 3.89
C ILE A 28 -7.70 -3.47 5.23
N LYS A 29 -8.47 -2.76 6.05
CA LYS A 29 -8.08 -2.42 7.42
C LYS A 29 -7.66 -3.67 8.20
N GLY A 30 -6.54 -3.55 8.90
CA GLY A 30 -5.94 -4.62 9.69
C GLY A 30 -5.07 -5.61 8.89
N LEU A 31 -5.05 -5.54 7.56
CA LEU A 31 -4.13 -6.37 6.77
C LEU A 31 -2.69 -5.91 6.97
N GLU A 32 -1.79 -6.89 6.98
CA GLU A 32 -0.35 -6.68 7.09
C GLU A 32 0.35 -6.95 5.75
N GLY A 33 1.31 -6.12 5.43
CA GLY A 33 2.10 -6.24 4.21
C GLY A 33 3.51 -5.71 4.39
N GLU A 34 4.23 -5.65 3.28
CA GLU A 34 5.60 -5.15 3.20
C GLU A 34 5.67 -3.98 2.22
N VAL A 35 6.38 -2.91 2.60
CA VAL A 35 6.62 -1.77 1.72
C VAL A 35 7.58 -2.20 0.59
N THR A 36 7.10 -2.15 -0.64
CA THR A 36 7.86 -2.50 -1.84
C THR A 36 8.43 -1.31 -2.58
N GLY A 37 7.93 -0.10 -2.31
CA GLY A 37 8.37 1.11 -2.99
C GLY A 37 7.79 2.37 -2.39
N ILE A 38 8.47 3.50 -2.60
CA ILE A 38 8.01 4.84 -2.24
C ILE A 38 8.19 5.72 -3.48
N ILE A 39 7.08 6.24 -4.00
CA ILE A 39 7.03 6.99 -5.26
C ILE A 39 7.25 8.48 -4.96
N THR A 40 8.51 8.92 -4.97
CA THR A 40 8.87 10.34 -4.88
C THR A 40 9.50 10.87 -6.17
N GLU A 41 10.11 9.99 -6.96
CA GLU A 41 10.82 10.32 -8.18
C GLU A 41 10.55 9.28 -9.27
N TRP A 42 10.56 9.74 -10.52
CA TRP A 42 10.64 8.90 -11.71
C TRP A 42 11.77 9.39 -12.62
N GLN A 43 12.81 8.56 -12.81
CA GLN A 43 13.96 8.84 -13.69
C GLN A 43 14.63 10.21 -13.42
N GLY A 44 14.92 10.54 -12.17
CA GLY A 44 15.54 11.82 -11.80
C GLY A 44 14.54 12.99 -11.70
N ARG A 45 13.25 12.76 -11.97
CA ARG A 45 12.22 13.81 -11.94
C ARG A 45 11.28 13.62 -10.75
N PRO A 46 11.07 14.65 -9.91
CA PRO A 46 10.13 14.54 -8.81
C PRO A 46 8.70 14.32 -9.34
N VAL A 47 7.96 13.44 -8.67
CA VAL A 47 6.56 13.15 -8.99
C VAL A 47 5.67 13.46 -7.79
N SER A 48 4.41 13.80 -8.05
CA SER A 48 3.45 14.25 -7.04
C SER A 48 2.41 13.17 -6.71
N ALA A 49 2.84 11.92 -6.53
CA ALA A 49 1.94 10.83 -6.16
C ALA A 49 1.31 11.14 -4.79
N ASN A 50 -0.02 11.19 -4.73
CA ASN A 50 -0.76 11.44 -3.50
C ASN A 50 -0.87 10.20 -2.59
N LEU A 51 -0.62 9.01 -3.13
CA LEU A 51 -0.52 7.73 -2.43
C LEU A 51 0.87 7.11 -2.73
N PRO A 52 1.96 7.68 -2.19
CA PRO A 52 3.31 7.34 -2.65
C PRO A 52 3.78 5.96 -2.17
N ILE A 53 3.18 5.38 -1.12
CA ILE A 53 3.69 4.15 -0.51
C ILE A 53 3.08 2.93 -1.19
N GLN A 54 3.91 2.08 -1.79
CA GLN A 54 3.50 0.81 -2.38
C GLN A 54 3.68 -0.34 -1.41
N VAL A 55 2.61 -1.04 -1.08
CA VAL A 55 2.62 -2.20 -0.19
C VAL A 55 2.17 -3.46 -0.94
N LYS A 56 2.83 -4.57 -0.61
CA LYS A 56 2.49 -5.92 -1.05
C LYS A 56 1.98 -6.73 0.13
N PHE A 57 0.83 -7.37 -0.05
CA PHE A 57 0.20 -8.23 0.96
C PHE A 57 0.43 -9.72 0.64
N ASP A 58 0.24 -10.12 -0.63
CA ASP A 58 0.41 -11.51 -1.05
C ASP A 58 1.03 -11.65 -2.46
N LYS A 59 1.03 -12.87 -3.03
CA LYS A 59 1.61 -13.14 -4.36
C LYS A 59 0.81 -12.55 -5.53
N LYS A 60 -0.50 -12.30 -5.36
CA LYS A 60 -1.43 -11.75 -6.35
C LYS A 60 -1.80 -10.30 -6.05
N PHE A 61 -1.80 -9.86 -4.79
CA PHE A 61 -2.11 -8.52 -4.30
C PHE A 61 -0.83 -7.76 -3.94
N LYS A 62 -0.11 -7.35 -5.00
CA LYS A 62 1.29 -6.89 -4.92
C LYS A 62 1.52 -5.39 -4.92
N LYS A 63 0.55 -4.59 -5.37
CA LYS A 63 0.75 -3.15 -5.63
C LYS A 63 -0.45 -2.35 -5.20
N VAL A 64 -0.55 -2.10 -3.91
CA VAL A 64 -1.57 -1.24 -3.32
C VAL A 64 -0.89 0.02 -2.84
N HIS A 65 -1.53 1.15 -3.10
CA HIS A 65 -0.95 2.46 -2.84
C HIS A 65 -1.63 3.07 -1.63
N PHE A 66 -0.83 3.63 -0.74
CA PHE A 66 -1.27 4.22 0.52
C PHE A 66 -0.59 5.57 0.76
N ARG A 67 -1.18 6.33 1.66
CA ARG A 67 -0.51 7.41 2.37
C ARG A 67 0.24 6.90 3.59
N GLU A 68 1.15 7.72 4.11
CA GLU A 68 1.88 7.40 5.33
C GLU A 68 0.96 7.39 6.57
N ASP A 69 -0.07 8.22 6.59
CA ASP A 69 -1.03 8.30 7.69
C ASP A 69 -2.03 7.14 7.73
N GLU A 70 -2.18 6.35 6.66
CA GLU A 70 -3.07 5.18 6.61
C GLU A 70 -2.41 3.90 7.17
N LEU A 71 -1.09 3.94 7.37
CA LEU A 71 -0.29 2.79 7.77
C LEU A 71 0.35 2.99 9.16
N GLU A 72 0.69 1.87 9.79
CA GLU A 72 1.56 1.80 10.96
C GLU A 72 2.69 0.78 10.70
N ILE A 73 3.89 1.09 11.19
CA ILE A 73 5.03 0.17 11.10
C ILE A 73 4.90 -0.85 12.23
N ILE A 74 5.04 -2.13 11.87
CA ILE A 74 5.06 -3.23 12.84
C ILE A 74 6.49 -3.77 13.01
N PRO A 75 6.89 -4.22 14.23
CA PRO A 75 8.21 -4.79 14.48
C PRO A 75 8.52 -6.07 13.70
#